data_AF-A0A1B5DME2-F1
#
_entry.id   AF-A0A1B5DME2-F1
#
_cell.length_a   1.000
_cell.length_b   1.000
_cell.length_c   1.000
_cell.angle_alpha   90.00
_cell.angle_beta   90.00
_cell.angle_gamma   90.00
#
_symmetry.space_group_name_H-M   'P 1'
#
loop_
_entity.id
_entity.type
_entity.pdbx_description
1 polymer ?
#
loop_
_entity_poly.entity_id
_entity_poly.type
_entity_poly.pdbx_seq_one_letter_code
_entity_poly.pdbx_strand_id
1 'polypeptide(L)' 'MPDLILIKRMKYNDIAQANDIHEACRLYAVEVYGQEVINAFPPIPSMVLDCILAGCPEAQTHLEVYIDYRVKPLPRANDQ' A
#
# COMPACT_ATOMS: atom_id res chain seq x y z
N MET A 1 30.21 -6.67 -4.83
CA MET A 1 28.89 -6.26 -5.37
C MET A 1 28.23 -5.46 -4.26
N PRO A 2 28.24 -4.12 -4.29
CA PRO A 2 27.82 -3.35 -3.14
C PRO A 2 26.32 -3.03 -3.21
N ASP A 3 25.67 -3.17 -2.06
CA ASP A 3 24.53 -2.36 -1.62
C ASP A 3 23.24 -2.38 -2.46
N LEU A 4 22.62 -3.56 -2.56
CA LEU A 4 21.17 -3.58 -2.74
C LEU A 4 20.57 -3.44 -1.34
N ILE A 5 20.40 -2.19 -0.90
CA ILE A 5 19.60 -1.81 0.27
C ILE A 5 18.35 -2.68 0.23
N LEU A 6 18.25 -3.59 1.20
CA LEU A 6 17.03 -4.33 1.48
C LEU A 6 16.02 -3.26 1.89
N ILE A 7 15.37 -2.61 0.93
CA ILE A 7 14.27 -1.68 1.19
C ILE A 7 13.26 -2.56 1.90
N LYS A 8 13.22 -2.43 3.22
CA LYS A 8 12.37 -3.20 4.11
C LYS A 8 10.95 -2.75 3.76
N ARG A 9 10.36 -3.39 2.74
CA ARG A 9 9.02 -3.09 2.25
C ARG A 9 8.10 -3.10 3.45
N MET A 10 7.40 -1.99 3.64
CA MET A 10 6.50 -1.85 4.76
C MET A 10 5.40 -2.90 4.60
N LYS A 11 5.36 -3.88 5.50
CA LYS A 11 4.33 -4.91 5.43
C LYS A 11 3.02 -4.27 5.85
N TYR A 12 1.94 -4.65 5.17
CA TYR A 12 0.58 -4.18 5.48
C TYR A 12 0.24 -4.30 6.98
N ASN A 13 0.66 -5.40 7.62
CA ASN A 13 0.42 -5.66 9.03
C ASN A 13 1.28 -4.81 9.99
N ASP A 14 2.42 -4.28 9.53
CA ASP A 14 3.28 -3.39 10.30
C ASP A 14 2.74 -1.94 10.31
N ILE A 15 1.85 -1.59 9.38
CA ILE A 15 1.27 -0.23 9.28
C ILE A 15 0.44 0.11 10.51
N ALA A 16 -0.36 -0.83 11.02
CA ALA A 16 -1.17 -0.65 12.22
C ALA A 16 -0.33 -0.39 13.49
N GLN A 17 0.96 -0.73 13.46
CA GLN A 17 1.90 -0.54 14.58
C GLN A 17 2.83 0.68 14.37
N ALA A 18 2.67 1.40 13.25
CA ALA A 18 3.48 2.57 12.95
C ALA A 18 3.08 3.75 13.86
N ASN A 19 4.07 4.54 14.26
CA ASN A 19 3.83 5.73 15.07
C ASN A 19 3.02 6.81 14.33
N ASP A 20 3.13 6.83 13.00
CA ASP A 20 2.31 7.66 12.11
C ASP A 20 1.63 6.76 11.07
N ILE A 21 0.40 6.33 11.38
CA ILE A 21 -0.34 5.39 10.54
C ILE A 21 -0.75 6.01 9.20
N HIS A 22 -0.96 7.33 9.16
CA HIS A 22 -1.37 8.05 7.95
C HIS A 22 -0.25 8.10 6.93
N GLU A 23 0.95 8.51 7.36
CA GLU A 23 2.12 8.52 6.48
C GLU A 23 2.52 7.10 6.08
N ALA A 24 2.43 6.14 6.99
CA ALA A 24 2.67 4.72 6.71
C ALA A 24 1.73 4.15 5.63
N CYS A 25 0.43 4.42 5.72
CA CYS A 25 -0.55 4.02 4.72
C CYS A 25 -0.25 4.65 3.36
N ARG A 26 0.12 5.92 3.35
CA ARG A 26 0.48 6.63 2.12
C ARG A 26 1.73 6.04 1.47
N LEU A 27 2.79 5.81 2.24
CA LEU A 27 4.03 5.20 1.74
C LEU A 27 3.76 3.80 1.19
N TYR A 28 2.97 3.00 1.89
CA TYR A 28 2.54 1.69 1.42
C TYR A 28 1.74 1.78 0.11
N ALA A 29 0.75 2.67 0.05
CA ALA A 29 -0.08 2.84 -1.15
C ALA A 29 0.76 3.34 -2.35
N VAL A 30 1.76 4.21 -2.12
CA VAL A 30 2.72 4.65 -3.14
C VAL A 30 3.60 3.48 -3.60
N GLU A 31 4.05 2.62 -2.69
CA GLU A 31 4.85 1.44 -3.05
C GLU A 31 4.04 0.41 -3.83
N VAL A 32 2.76 0.22 -3.47
CA VAL A 32 1.89 -0.79 -4.08
C VAL A 32 1.28 -0.33 -5.39
N TYR A 33 0.79 0.91 -5.48
CA TYR A 33 0.06 1.40 -6.64
C TYR A 33 0.87 2.37 -7.51
N GLY A 34 1.96 2.92 -6.97
CA GLY A 34 2.78 3.92 -7.62
C GLY A 34 2.39 5.34 -7.23
N GLN A 35 3.38 6.23 -7.18
CA GLN A 35 3.21 7.64 -6.80
C GLN A 35 2.22 8.38 -7.71
N GLU A 36 2.25 8.10 -9.02
CA GLU A 36 1.37 8.74 -10.00
C GLU A 36 -0.11 8.40 -9.75
N VAL A 37 -0.40 7.14 -9.40
CA VAL A 37 -1.74 6.68 -9.07
C VAL A 37 -2.23 7.32 -7.78
N ILE A 38 -1.39 7.41 -6.75
CA ILE A 38 -1.78 8.07 -5.49
C ILE A 38 -2.00 9.57 -5.68
N ASN A 39 -1.25 10.22 -6.57
CA ASN A 39 -1.50 11.62 -6.91
C ASN A 39 -2.80 11.81 -7.72
N ALA A 40 -3.13 10.88 -8.61
CA ALA A 40 -4.38 10.90 -9.38
C ALA A 40 -5.60 10.54 -8.52
N PHE A 41 -5.42 9.65 -7.53
CA PHE A 41 -6.44 9.14 -6.63
C PHE A 41 -6.03 9.35 -5.16
N PRO A 42 -6.08 10.60 -4.66
CA PRO A 42 -5.76 10.93 -3.28
C PRO A 42 -6.59 10.20 -2.20
N PRO A 43 -7.82 9.67 -2.44
CA PRO A 43 -8.53 8.92 -1.41
C PRO A 43 -8.05 7.46 -1.24
N ILE A 44 -7.21 6.91 -2.13
CA ILE A 44 -6.72 5.51 -1.99
C ILE A 44 -5.99 5.27 -0.66
N PRO A 45 -5.01 6.09 -0.23
CA PRO A 45 -4.36 5.91 1.07
C PRO A 45 -5.33 5.93 2.25
N SER A 46 -6.37 6.76 2.20
CA SER A 46 -7.41 6.82 3.23
C SER A 46 -8.27 5.56 3.26
N MET A 47 -8.59 5.00 2.08
CA MET A 47 -9.30 3.73 1.99
C MET A 47 -8.45 2.58 2.56
N VAL A 48 -7.16 2.55 2.22
CA VAL A 48 -6.21 1.57 2.78
C VAL A 48 -6.15 1.69 4.30
N LEU A 49 -6.09 2.91 4.83
CA LEU A 49 -6.12 3.17 6.26
C LEU A 49 -7.40 2.65 6.91
N ASP A 50 -8.56 2.93 6.33
CA ASP A 50 -9.85 2.48 6.84
C ASP A 50 -9.92 0.95 6.90
N CYS A 51 -9.50 0.27 5.83
CA CYS A 51 -9.37 -1.19 5.82
C CYS A 51 -8.41 -1.71 6.90
N ILE A 52 -7.27 -1.05 7.13
CA ILE A 52 -6.31 -1.44 8.17
C ILE A 52 -6.93 -1.29 9.57
N LEU A 53 -7.62 -0.18 9.82
CA LEU A 53 -8.31 0.08 11.10
C LEU A 53 -9.49 -0.88 11.30
N ALA A 54 -10.17 -1.28 10.23
CA ALA A 54 -11.21 -2.30 10.23
C ALA A 54 -10.68 -3.73 10.40
N GLY A 55 -9.36 -3.93 10.35
CA GLY A 55 -8.73 -5.25 10.43
C GLY A 55 -8.88 -6.10 9.17
N CYS A 56 -9.16 -5.47 8.02
CA CYS A 56 -9.25 -6.15 6.74
C CYS A 56 -7.87 -6.68 6.31
N PRO A 57 -7.79 -7.89 5.74
CA PRO A 57 -6.55 -8.43 5.19
C PRO A 57 -6.11 -7.64 3.94
N GLU A 58 -4.80 -7.63 3.67
CA GLU A 58 -4.18 -6.92 2.52
C GLU A 58 -4.89 -7.20 1.19
N ALA A 59 -5.21 -8.46 0.92
CA ALA A 59 -5.89 -8.87 -0.31
C ALA A 59 -7.30 -8.30 -0.43
N GLN A 60 -8.02 -8.15 0.68
CA GLN A 60 -9.36 -7.54 0.68
C GLN A 60 -9.27 -6.04 0.41
N THR A 61 -8.31 -5.36 1.04
CA THR A 61 -8.04 -3.93 0.79
C THR A 61 -7.74 -3.66 -0.68
N HIS A 62 -6.91 -4.51 -1.31
CA HIS A 62 -6.61 -4.38 -2.74
C HIS A 62 -7.83 -4.62 -3.61
N LEU A 63 -8.69 -5.55 -3.21
CA LEU A 63 -9.94 -5.82 -3.91
C LEU A 63 -10.86 -4.60 -3.85
N GLU A 64 -11.01 -3.96 -2.69
CA GLU A 64 -11.84 -2.77 -2.56
C GLU A 64 -11.30 -1.59 -3.38
N VAL A 65 -9.97 -1.36 -3.34
CA VAL A 65 -9.33 -0.34 -4.18
C VAL A 65 -9.55 -0.62 -5.68
N TYR A 66 -9.52 -1.89 -6.09
CA TYR A 66 -9.82 -2.28 -7.47
C TYR A 66 -11.31 -2.12 -7.82
N ILE A 67 -12.22 -2.36 -6.87
CA ILE A 67 -13.66 -2.20 -7.06
C ILE A 67 -13.99 -0.73 -7.32
N ASP A 68 -13.47 0.19 -6.51
CA ASP A 68 -13.76 1.62 -6.59
C ASP A 68 -12.96 2.33 -7.69
N TYR A 69 -11.64 2.13 -7.72
CA TYR A 69 -10.74 2.93 -8.54
C TYR A 69 -10.25 2.21 -9.81
N ARG A 70 -10.56 0.92 -9.97
CA ARG A 70 -10.06 0.06 -11.05
C ARG A 70 -8.53 0.02 -11.16
N VAL A 71 -7.85 0.37 -10.07
CA VAL A 71 -6.40 0.35 -9.94
C VAL A 71 -5.95 -1.05 -9.52
N LYS A 72 -4.95 -1.59 -10.21
CA LYS A 72 -4.30 -2.84 -9.81
C LYS A 72 -3.00 -2.55 -9.04
N PRO A 73 -2.66 -3.35 -8.02
CA PRO A 73 -1.34 -3.27 -7.43
C PRO A 73 -0.27 -3.56 -8.49
N LEU A 74 0.84 -2.84 -8.43
CA LEU A 74 2.00 -3.04 -9.29
C LEU A 74 2.57 -4.45 -9.05
N PRO A 75 3.00 -5.15 -10.10
CA PRO A 75 3.61 -6.46 -9.95
C PRO A 75 4.85 -6.33 -9.05
N ARG A 76 4.90 -7.11 -7.96
CA ARG A 76 6.13 -7.21 -7.17
C ARG A 76 7.18 -7.83 -8.09
N ALA A 77 8.36 -7.22 -8.17
CA ALA A 77 9.46 -7.61 -9.08
C ALA A 77 10.06 -9.02 -8.82
N ASN A 78 9.35 -9.92 -8.14
CA ASN A 78 9.78 -11.26 -7.77
C ASN A 78 8.76 -12.36 -8.11
N ASP A 79 7.80 -12.11 -9.02
CA ASP A 79 6.93 -13.16 -9.59
C ASP A 79 7.47 -13.65 -10.94
N GLN A 80 8.77 -14.01 -10.98
CA GLN A 80 9.38 -14.80 -12.05
C GLN A 80 9.90 -16.13 -11.48
#